data_AF-A0A958MRL9-F1
#
_entry.id   AF-A0A958MRL9-F1
#
_cell.length_a   1.000
_cell.length_b   1.000
_cell.length_c   1.000
_cell.angle_alpha   90.00
_cell.angle_beta   90.00
_cell.angle_gamma   90.00
#
_symmetry.space_group_name_H-M   'P 1'
#
loop_
_entity.id
_entity.type
_entity.pdbx_description
1 polymer ?
#
loop_
_entity_poly.entity_id
_entity_poly.type
_entity_poly.pdbx_seq_one_letter_code
_entity_poly.pdbx_strand_id
1 'polypeptide(L)'
;MTLHTLWIRLLVGLLAVASLTACELTKDERDAIDSGLNPPVHVPPDLVRPDPKPYCFEQKHYQPPAEITKKIDILFVVDSSGSLNGERETIGDGVDAFVGELPGDADVRIAVMPAHATTWAGRIYRRQADKPYVLDNQSMEMADIRSILRYRMRNVVGETVTDGGETGVYSLNQAMEADKLAESRGHGFFREDAALAVVFVADENDICARYPEGVVQVPDPNGKEDPAFNTYCQDVTSESVYTRLRTFQADRPLLVSGIVYHEGSVVPRGGENEIGYGYLEMIRAANGVAIDLSGGRLHEGLAQIGSLVTKKLSLKTEFVLDNQGGEIDGETVGVEVDGAVVDFNYVSEVEE
;
A
#
# COMPACT_ATOMS: atom_id res chain seq x y z
N MET A 1 60.50 -11.56 12.71
CA MET A 1 59.04 -11.50 12.44
C MET A 1 58.84 -10.77 11.14
N THR A 2 58.38 -11.47 10.11
CA THR A 2 58.31 -11.01 8.73
C THR A 2 57.04 -10.19 8.49
N LEU A 3 57.15 -9.14 7.66
CA LEU A 3 56.09 -8.19 7.33
C LEU A 3 54.77 -8.86 6.88
N HIS A 4 54.83 -10.09 6.34
CA HIS A 4 53.65 -10.88 5.94
C HIS A 4 52.75 -11.34 7.09
N THR A 5 53.28 -11.58 8.30
CA THR A 5 52.44 -12.01 9.44
C THR A 5 51.63 -10.87 10.06
N LEU A 6 51.98 -9.62 9.79
CA LEU A 6 51.26 -8.45 10.31
C LEU A 6 50.02 -8.12 9.46
N TRP A 7 50.08 -8.31 8.14
CA TRP A 7 48.97 -8.04 7.23
C TRP A 7 47.81 -9.03 7.35
N ILE A 8 48.09 -10.32 7.60
CA ILE A 8 47.04 -11.33 7.80
C ILE A 8 46.26 -11.09 9.10
N ARG A 9 46.91 -10.59 10.16
CA ARG A 9 46.21 -10.22 11.41
C ARG A 9 45.41 -8.93 11.27
N LEU A 10 45.86 -7.98 10.44
CA LEU A 10 45.09 -6.76 10.17
C LEU A 10 43.86 -7.02 9.29
N LEU A 11 43.95 -7.95 8.32
CA LEU A 11 42.80 -8.34 7.48
C LEU A 11 41.75 -9.15 8.25
N VAL A 12 42.17 -10.02 9.17
CA VAL A 12 41.25 -10.77 10.05
C VAL A 12 40.64 -9.86 11.12
N GLY A 13 41.34 -8.79 11.53
CA GLY A 13 40.79 -7.75 12.42
C GLY A 13 39.78 -6.82 11.74
N LEU A 14 39.97 -6.49 10.45
CA LEU A 14 39.03 -5.65 9.70
C LEU A 14 37.80 -6.42 9.18
N LEU A 15 37.92 -7.73 8.93
CA LEU A 15 36.75 -8.56 8.59
C LEU A 15 35.84 -8.86 9.80
N ALA A 16 36.31 -8.67 11.03
CA ALA A 16 35.52 -8.90 12.25
C ALA A 16 34.72 -7.67 12.72
N VAL A 17 34.89 -6.50 12.07
CA VAL A 17 34.18 -5.25 12.42
C VAL A 17 33.10 -4.88 11.38
N ALA A 18 33.00 -5.63 10.28
CA ALA A 18 31.95 -5.47 9.27
C ALA A 18 30.78 -6.46 9.43
N SER A 19 30.74 -7.22 10.52
CA SER A 19 29.61 -8.09 10.86
C SER A 19 28.61 -7.35 11.73
N LEU A 20 27.47 -7.01 11.10
CA LEU A 20 26.13 -6.99 11.70
C LEU A 20 25.83 -5.84 12.66
N THR A 21 25.53 -4.66 12.11
CA THR A 21 24.43 -3.84 12.64
C THR A 21 23.24 -3.96 11.69
N ALA A 22 22.76 -5.19 11.49
CA ALA A 22 21.33 -5.33 11.26
C ALA A 22 20.70 -4.84 12.57
N CYS A 23 20.01 -3.69 12.55
CA CYS A 23 19.26 -3.26 13.72
C CYS A 23 18.30 -4.38 14.07
N GLU A 24 18.62 -5.16 15.10
CA GLU A 24 17.62 -6.00 15.73
C GLU A 24 16.51 -5.07 16.19
N LEU A 25 15.30 -5.31 15.69
CA LEU A 25 14.10 -4.64 16.17
C LEU A 25 14.12 -4.64 17.69
N THR A 26 13.84 -3.49 18.28
CA THR A 26 13.64 -3.36 19.72
C THR A 26 12.50 -4.27 20.16
N LYS A 27 12.44 -4.56 21.47
CA LYS A 27 11.34 -5.36 21.99
C LYS A 27 9.98 -4.69 21.72
N ASP A 28 9.90 -3.38 21.88
CA ASP A 28 8.66 -2.63 21.68
C ASP A 28 8.21 -2.64 20.20
N GLU A 29 9.16 -2.57 19.26
CA GLU A 29 8.87 -2.77 17.84
C GLU A 29 8.37 -4.19 17.59
N ARG A 30 9.07 -5.24 18.08
CA ARG A 30 8.59 -6.63 17.94
C ARG A 30 7.22 -6.88 18.57
N ASP A 31 6.92 -6.27 19.71
CA ASP A 31 5.63 -6.41 20.40
C ASP A 31 4.52 -5.64 19.66
N ALA A 32 4.83 -4.48 19.06
CA ALA A 32 3.91 -3.76 18.19
C ALA A 32 3.60 -4.54 16.90
N ILE A 33 4.61 -5.24 16.38
CA ILE A 33 4.51 -6.10 15.21
C ILE A 33 3.72 -7.37 15.54
N ASP A 34 3.98 -8.03 16.66
CA ASP A 34 3.25 -9.23 17.09
C ASP A 34 1.78 -8.89 17.43
N SER A 35 1.52 -7.75 18.09
CA SER A 35 0.18 -7.16 18.26
C SER A 35 -0.47 -6.82 16.91
N GLY A 36 0.33 -6.43 15.93
CA GLY A 36 -0.07 -6.28 14.54
C GLY A 36 -0.50 -7.62 13.96
N LEU A 37 0.40 -8.59 13.84
CA LEU A 37 0.19 -9.81 13.04
C LEU A 37 -0.66 -10.88 13.74
N ASN A 38 -0.60 -10.91 15.07
CA ASN A 38 -1.41 -11.74 15.95
C ASN A 38 -2.17 -10.80 16.88
N PRO A 39 -3.11 -9.97 16.37
CA PRO A 39 -3.87 -9.12 17.25
C PRO A 39 -4.49 -10.05 18.30
N PRO A 40 -4.24 -9.80 19.61
CA PRO A 40 -4.95 -10.55 20.63
C PRO A 40 -6.41 -10.48 20.23
N VAL A 41 -7.11 -11.62 20.17
CA VAL A 41 -8.56 -11.68 19.90
C VAL A 41 -9.14 -10.48 20.61
N HIS A 42 -9.55 -9.45 19.86
CA HIS A 42 -9.75 -8.13 20.44
C HIS A 42 -10.82 -8.33 21.49
N VAL A 43 -10.39 -8.40 22.75
CA VAL A 43 -11.33 -8.53 23.86
C VAL A 43 -11.89 -7.12 23.90
N PRO A 44 -13.15 -6.94 23.47
CA PRO A 44 -13.74 -5.62 23.41
C PRO A 44 -13.53 -5.00 24.79
N PRO A 45 -13.04 -3.74 24.87
CA PRO A 45 -12.81 -3.13 26.16
C PRO A 45 -14.09 -3.28 26.99
N ASP A 46 -13.95 -3.70 28.24
CA ASP A 46 -15.09 -3.77 29.16
C ASP A 46 -15.47 -2.33 29.53
N LEU A 47 -16.12 -1.66 28.57
CA LEU A 47 -16.61 -0.31 28.72
C LEU A 47 -17.79 -0.37 29.68
N VAL A 48 -17.52 0.01 30.92
CA VAL A 48 -18.54 0.26 31.93
C VAL A 48 -19.32 1.49 31.49
N ARG A 49 -20.45 1.26 30.82
CA ARG A 49 -21.37 2.33 30.44
C ARG A 49 -22.39 2.55 31.57
N PRO A 50 -22.75 3.80 31.88
CA PRO A 50 -23.86 4.07 32.80
C PRO A 50 -25.13 3.48 32.21
N ASP A 51 -26.01 2.98 33.08
CA ASP A 51 -27.30 2.44 32.64
C ASP A 51 -28.01 3.47 31.76
N PRO A 52 -28.56 3.04 30.59
CA PRO A 52 -29.27 3.95 29.72
C PRO A 52 -30.43 4.61 30.47
N LYS A 53 -30.62 5.90 30.23
CA LYS A 53 -31.74 6.66 30.82
C LYS A 53 -33.07 6.03 30.40
N PRO A 54 -34.17 6.26 31.14
CA PRO A 54 -35.49 5.81 30.71
C PRO A 54 -35.76 6.23 29.26
N TYR A 55 -36.29 5.31 28.45
CA TYR A 55 -36.55 5.48 27.01
C TYR A 55 -35.33 5.54 26.08
N CYS A 56 -34.11 5.31 26.60
CA CYS A 56 -32.93 5.05 25.78
C CYS A 56 -32.64 3.54 25.74
N PHE A 57 -32.04 3.09 24.64
CA PHE A 57 -31.55 1.71 24.48
C PHE A 57 -30.08 1.75 24.04
N GLU A 58 -29.33 0.74 24.46
CA GLU A 58 -27.94 0.53 24.06
C GLU A 58 -27.84 -0.86 23.42
N GLN A 59 -27.16 -0.94 22.28
CA GLN A 59 -26.82 -2.21 21.64
C GLN A 59 -25.32 -2.31 21.46
N LYS A 60 -24.79 -3.50 21.75
CA LYS A 60 -23.38 -3.82 21.57
C LYS A 60 -23.26 -4.83 20.44
N HIS A 61 -22.47 -4.47 19.43
CA HIS A 61 -22.17 -5.34 18.30
C HIS A 61 -20.69 -5.68 18.32
N TYR A 62 -20.36 -6.96 18.19
CA TYR A 62 -18.99 -7.42 18.08
C TYR A 62 -18.65 -7.69 16.62
N GLN A 63 -17.50 -7.18 16.19
CA GLN A 63 -16.95 -7.52 14.88
C GLN A 63 -16.61 -9.02 14.85
N PRO A 64 -16.82 -9.71 13.71
CA PRO A 64 -16.32 -11.07 13.58
C PRO A 64 -14.78 -11.07 13.71
N PRO A 65 -14.18 -12.20 14.11
CA PRO A 65 -12.73 -12.32 14.09
C PRO A 65 -12.19 -12.06 12.68
N ALA A 66 -11.04 -11.41 12.59
CA ALA A 66 -10.37 -11.18 11.32
C ALA A 66 -10.07 -12.52 10.62
N GLU A 67 -10.36 -12.61 9.33
CA GLU A 67 -9.89 -13.74 8.52
C GLU A 67 -8.44 -13.44 8.11
N ILE A 68 -7.50 -14.28 8.54
CA ILE A 68 -6.10 -14.09 8.17
C ILE A 68 -5.84 -14.89 6.88
N THR A 69 -5.67 -14.19 5.76
CA THR A 69 -5.11 -14.83 4.57
C THR A 69 -3.59 -14.84 4.69
N LYS A 70 -3.02 -16.01 4.43
CA LYS A 70 -1.57 -16.17 4.40
C LYS A 70 -1.00 -16.05 2.99
N LYS A 71 -1.83 -16.02 1.95
CA LYS A 71 -1.40 -15.85 0.56
C LYS A 71 -1.59 -14.41 0.14
N ILE A 72 -0.49 -13.78 -0.25
CA ILE A 72 -0.43 -12.34 -0.47
C ILE A 72 0.35 -12.03 -1.74
N ASP A 73 -0.29 -11.32 -2.66
CA ASP A 73 0.36 -10.70 -3.82
C ASP A 73 0.53 -9.21 -3.56
N ILE A 74 1.76 -8.72 -3.69
CA ILE A 74 2.13 -7.31 -3.43
C ILE A 74 2.67 -6.71 -4.72
N LEU A 75 1.98 -5.70 -5.23
CA LEU A 75 2.34 -4.99 -6.44
C LEU A 75 2.80 -3.58 -6.09
N PHE A 76 4.07 -3.29 -6.35
CA PHE A 76 4.56 -1.92 -6.36
C PHE A 76 4.33 -1.32 -7.75
N VAL A 77 3.54 -0.25 -7.83
CA VAL A 77 3.37 0.56 -9.06
C VAL A 77 4.24 1.79 -8.90
N VAL A 78 5.29 1.89 -9.71
CA VAL A 78 6.42 2.79 -9.43
C VAL A 78 6.58 3.79 -10.55
N ASP A 79 6.58 5.06 -10.17
CA ASP A 79 6.98 6.15 -11.03
C ASP A 79 8.41 5.96 -11.50
N SER A 80 8.60 6.06 -12.81
CA SER A 80 9.92 5.92 -13.42
C SER A 80 10.60 7.25 -13.72
N SER A 81 9.99 8.37 -13.33
CA SER A 81 10.47 9.72 -13.57
C SER A 81 11.86 9.95 -12.99
N GLY A 82 12.52 10.98 -13.52
CA GLY A 82 13.87 11.35 -13.12
C GLY A 82 13.92 12.06 -11.77
N SER A 83 12.83 12.72 -11.39
CA SER A 83 12.61 13.43 -10.12
C SER A 83 12.73 12.47 -8.95
N LEU A 84 12.10 11.29 -9.03
CA LEU A 84 12.09 10.28 -7.97
C LEU A 84 13.42 9.50 -7.79
N ASN A 85 14.54 9.91 -8.39
CA ASN A 85 15.79 9.15 -8.30
C ASN A 85 16.36 9.05 -6.88
N GLY A 86 16.34 10.15 -6.11
CA GLY A 86 16.86 10.18 -4.74
C GLY A 86 15.95 9.44 -3.77
N GLU A 87 14.65 9.63 -3.96
CA GLU A 87 13.56 9.07 -3.20
C GLU A 87 13.51 7.54 -3.40
N ARG A 88 13.69 7.04 -4.64
CA ARG A 88 13.75 5.60 -4.93
C ARG A 88 14.90 4.89 -4.21
N GLU A 89 16.02 5.57 -3.97
CA GLU A 89 17.09 5.00 -3.14
C GLU A 89 16.61 4.86 -1.69
N THR A 90 16.00 5.89 -1.12
CA THR A 90 15.48 5.86 0.25
C THR A 90 14.33 4.85 0.42
N ILE A 91 13.41 4.78 -0.53
CA ILE A 91 12.32 3.80 -0.55
C ILE A 91 12.89 2.38 -0.69
N GLY A 92 13.90 2.21 -1.54
CA GLY A 92 14.64 0.96 -1.68
C GLY A 92 15.27 0.51 -0.37
N ASP A 93 15.76 1.44 0.45
CA ASP A 93 16.29 1.16 1.78
C ASP A 93 15.18 0.83 2.79
N GLY A 94 14.00 1.41 2.59
CA GLY A 94 12.76 1.11 3.30
C GLY A 94 12.23 -0.31 3.08
N VAL A 95 12.56 -0.94 1.96
CA VAL A 95 12.13 -2.32 1.62
C VAL A 95 12.48 -3.32 2.72
N ASP A 96 13.60 -3.13 3.42
CA ASP A 96 14.00 -4.07 4.48
C ASP A 96 13.01 -4.07 5.64
N ALA A 97 12.48 -2.88 6.00
CA ALA A 97 11.42 -2.74 7.00
C ALA A 97 10.13 -3.37 6.49
N PHE A 98 9.69 -3.02 5.28
CA PHE A 98 8.49 -3.60 4.66
C PHE A 98 8.50 -5.14 4.70
N VAL A 99 9.57 -5.74 4.19
CA VAL A 99 9.72 -7.18 4.05
C VAL A 99 9.92 -7.85 5.43
N GLY A 100 10.49 -7.12 6.38
CA GLY A 100 10.64 -7.56 7.78
C GLY A 100 9.31 -7.71 8.51
N GLU A 101 8.30 -6.93 8.12
CA GLU A 101 6.96 -6.95 8.72
C GLU A 101 6.01 -7.99 8.14
N LEU A 102 6.42 -8.68 7.07
CA LEU A 102 5.61 -9.75 6.53
C LEU A 102 5.61 -10.94 7.52
N PRO A 103 4.47 -11.58 7.78
CA PRO A 103 4.40 -12.75 8.64
C PRO A 103 5.35 -13.83 8.14
N GLY A 104 6.14 -14.42 9.04
CA GLY A 104 7.11 -15.45 8.69
C GLY A 104 6.48 -16.72 8.10
N ASP A 105 5.19 -16.93 8.29
CA ASP A 105 4.41 -18.05 7.75
C ASP A 105 3.49 -17.66 6.57
N ALA A 106 3.56 -16.42 6.09
CA ALA A 106 2.85 -15.98 4.89
C ALA A 106 3.55 -16.48 3.61
N ASP A 107 2.75 -16.84 2.61
CA ASP A 107 3.13 -17.14 1.23
C ASP A 107 3.01 -15.84 0.41
N VAL A 108 4.13 -15.14 0.28
CA VAL A 108 4.20 -13.78 -0.28
C VAL A 108 4.85 -13.80 -1.65
N ARG A 109 4.18 -13.13 -2.60
CA ARG A 109 4.70 -12.84 -3.93
C ARG A 109 4.75 -11.34 -4.14
N ILE A 110 5.89 -10.83 -4.58
CA ILE A 110 6.10 -9.41 -4.82
C ILE A 110 6.44 -9.16 -6.28
N ALA A 111 5.77 -8.19 -6.89
CA ALA A 111 6.04 -7.72 -8.24
C ALA A 111 6.19 -6.19 -8.26
N VAL A 112 6.88 -5.69 -9.30
CA VAL A 112 7.04 -4.27 -9.58
C VAL A 112 6.44 -4.00 -10.95
N MET A 113 5.72 -2.91 -11.13
CA MET A 113 5.14 -2.46 -12.37
C MET A 113 5.48 -0.99 -12.57
N PRO A 114 6.06 -0.60 -13.71
CA PRO A 114 6.28 0.81 -14.01
C PRO A 114 4.95 1.53 -14.26
N ALA A 115 4.83 2.78 -13.83
CA ALA A 115 3.69 3.66 -14.07
C ALA A 115 3.67 4.21 -15.52
N HIS A 116 3.77 3.32 -16.51
CA HIS A 116 3.91 3.65 -17.93
C HIS A 116 2.57 3.63 -18.68
N ALA A 117 2.50 4.42 -19.76
CA ALA A 117 1.37 4.47 -20.67
C ALA A 117 1.54 3.59 -21.92
N THR A 118 2.76 3.15 -22.24
CA THR A 118 3.03 2.40 -23.47
C THR A 118 3.55 0.98 -23.23
N THR A 119 4.80 0.70 -23.60
CA THR A 119 5.36 -0.66 -23.74
C THR A 119 5.20 -1.51 -22.48
N TRP A 120 5.35 -0.87 -21.31
CA TRP A 120 5.29 -1.55 -20.01
C TRP A 120 3.98 -1.34 -19.25
N ALA A 121 3.01 -0.64 -19.83
CA ALA A 121 1.70 -0.44 -19.21
C ALA A 121 1.06 -1.78 -18.84
N GLY A 122 0.74 -1.95 -17.55
CA GLY A 122 0.13 -3.17 -17.02
C GLY A 122 1.03 -4.40 -16.97
N ARG A 123 2.33 -4.28 -17.27
CA ARG A 123 3.27 -5.40 -17.23
C ARG A 123 4.10 -5.36 -15.96
N ILE A 124 4.20 -6.50 -15.27
CA ILE A 124 5.20 -6.67 -14.23
C ILE A 124 6.62 -6.66 -14.83
N TYR A 125 7.56 -6.06 -14.11
CA TYR A 125 8.88 -5.70 -14.59
C TYR A 125 9.99 -6.40 -13.83
N ARG A 126 11.06 -6.73 -14.57
CA ARG A 126 12.36 -7.10 -14.01
C ARG A 126 13.46 -6.34 -14.73
N ARG A 127 14.40 -5.78 -13.96
CA ARG A 127 15.61 -5.17 -14.52
C ARG A 127 16.64 -6.22 -14.92
N GLN A 128 16.79 -7.25 -14.11
CA GLN A 128 17.83 -8.28 -14.26
C GLN A 128 17.25 -9.52 -14.94
N ALA A 129 17.82 -9.90 -16.09
CA ALA A 129 17.31 -11.00 -16.90
C ALA A 129 17.43 -12.38 -16.21
N ASP A 130 18.40 -12.54 -15.31
CA ASP A 130 18.62 -13.77 -14.52
C ASP A 130 17.71 -13.86 -13.29
N LYS A 131 16.93 -12.82 -12.98
CA LYS A 131 16.00 -12.79 -11.85
C LYS A 131 14.56 -13.04 -12.30
N PRO A 132 13.69 -13.63 -11.45
CA PRO A 132 12.31 -13.91 -11.81
C PRO A 132 11.46 -12.63 -11.85
N TYR A 133 10.39 -12.56 -12.64
CA TYR A 133 9.49 -11.39 -12.60
C TYR A 133 8.84 -11.20 -11.23
N VAL A 134 8.47 -12.31 -10.59
CA VAL A 134 7.86 -12.35 -9.25
C VAL A 134 8.89 -12.82 -8.23
N LEU A 135 8.99 -12.11 -7.11
CA LEU A 135 9.81 -12.51 -5.96
C LEU A 135 8.94 -13.33 -5.02
N ASP A 136 9.25 -14.62 -4.85
CA ASP A 136 8.41 -15.59 -4.15
C ASP A 136 9.16 -16.15 -2.93
N ASN A 137 8.64 -15.89 -1.72
CA ASN A 137 9.30 -16.29 -0.47
C ASN A 137 9.24 -17.79 -0.17
N GLN A 138 8.49 -18.58 -0.95
CA GLN A 138 8.50 -20.04 -0.88
C GLN A 138 9.68 -20.65 -1.64
N SER A 139 10.34 -19.86 -2.50
CA SER A 139 11.43 -20.32 -3.37
C SER A 139 12.72 -19.49 -3.27
N MET A 140 12.67 -18.36 -2.55
CA MET A 140 13.77 -17.41 -2.40
C MET A 140 13.99 -17.09 -0.93
N GLU A 141 15.25 -16.91 -0.55
CA GLU A 141 15.59 -16.37 0.77
C GLU A 141 15.12 -14.92 0.87
N MET A 142 14.61 -14.54 2.04
CA MET A 142 14.10 -13.17 2.26
C MET A 142 15.18 -12.11 2.05
N ALA A 143 16.46 -12.44 2.27
CA ALA A 143 17.58 -11.54 1.97
C ALA A 143 17.74 -11.27 0.47
N ASP A 144 17.52 -12.29 -0.37
CA ASP A 144 17.56 -12.15 -1.83
C ASP A 144 16.37 -11.34 -2.34
N ILE A 145 15.17 -11.58 -1.78
CA ILE A 145 13.97 -10.79 -2.09
C ILE A 145 14.22 -9.31 -1.82
N ARG A 146 14.71 -8.97 -0.62
CA ARG A 146 15.06 -7.60 -0.23
C ARG A 146 16.05 -6.97 -1.19
N SER A 147 17.16 -7.65 -1.47
CA SER A 147 18.21 -7.16 -2.36
C SER A 147 17.69 -6.89 -3.77
N ILE A 148 16.92 -7.83 -4.34
CA ILE A 148 16.39 -7.71 -5.70
C ILE A 148 15.29 -6.65 -5.79
N LEU A 149 14.41 -6.58 -4.80
CA LEU A 149 13.34 -5.57 -4.76
C LEU A 149 13.93 -4.17 -4.64
N ARG A 150 14.84 -3.92 -3.69
CA ARG A 150 15.58 -2.66 -3.56
C ARG A 150 16.24 -2.25 -4.89
N TYR A 151 16.91 -3.20 -5.55
CA TYR A 151 17.53 -2.94 -6.85
C TYR A 151 16.50 -2.57 -7.94
N ARG A 152 15.34 -3.23 -7.99
CA ARG A 152 14.28 -2.93 -8.96
C ARG A 152 13.64 -1.57 -8.72
N MET A 153 13.33 -1.24 -7.46
CA MET A 153 12.76 0.06 -7.09
C MET A 153 13.70 1.19 -7.49
N ARG A 154 15.02 1.02 -7.36
CA ARG A 154 16.02 2.02 -7.79
C ARG A 154 16.21 2.09 -9.31
N ASN A 155 15.99 0.99 -10.04
CA ASN A 155 16.38 0.85 -11.45
C ASN A 155 15.19 0.47 -12.34
N VAL A 156 14.11 1.24 -12.23
CA VAL A 156 12.94 1.11 -13.11
C VAL A 156 13.34 1.55 -14.53
N VAL A 157 12.70 0.95 -15.53
CA VAL A 157 12.85 1.39 -16.93
C VAL A 157 12.13 2.73 -17.09
N GLY A 158 12.76 3.72 -17.72
CA GLY A 158 12.13 5.01 -18.00
C GLY A 158 11.20 4.96 -19.20
N GLU A 159 10.26 5.89 -19.26
CA GLU A 159 9.39 6.16 -20.41
C GLU A 159 9.48 7.64 -20.77
N THR A 160 9.39 7.98 -22.06
CA THR A 160 9.50 9.37 -22.53
C THR A 160 8.16 9.99 -22.93
N VAL A 161 7.09 9.19 -22.92
CA VAL A 161 5.75 9.56 -23.38
C VAL A 161 5.03 10.45 -22.37
N THR A 162 5.24 10.21 -21.08
CA THR A 162 4.48 10.78 -19.96
C THR A 162 5.40 11.45 -18.95
N ASP A 163 6.27 12.34 -19.45
CA ASP A 163 7.47 12.95 -18.84
C ASP A 163 8.43 12.12 -17.97
N GLY A 164 8.14 10.87 -17.68
CA GLY A 164 8.93 10.14 -16.72
C GLY A 164 8.28 8.84 -16.35
N GLY A 165 6.95 8.75 -16.47
CA GLY A 165 6.19 7.55 -16.18
C GLY A 165 5.28 7.78 -14.99
N GLU A 166 4.38 8.75 -15.11
CA GLU A 166 3.43 9.17 -14.06
C GLU A 166 1.99 8.70 -14.35
N THR A 167 1.84 7.55 -15.01
CA THR A 167 0.53 6.99 -15.37
C THR A 167 0.25 5.69 -14.60
N GLY A 168 0.49 5.70 -13.29
CA GLY A 168 0.36 4.53 -12.42
C GLY A 168 -1.07 3.98 -12.36
N VAL A 169 -2.08 4.83 -12.27
CA VAL A 169 -3.50 4.44 -12.29
C VAL A 169 -3.85 3.79 -13.63
N TYR A 170 -3.38 4.36 -14.74
CA TYR A 170 -3.56 3.76 -16.07
C TYR A 170 -2.82 2.43 -16.23
N SER A 171 -1.54 2.37 -15.84
CA SER A 171 -0.75 1.14 -15.92
C SER A 171 -1.42 0.03 -15.12
N LEU A 172 -1.93 0.33 -13.92
CA LEU A 172 -2.68 -0.62 -13.11
C LEU A 172 -4.00 -1.06 -13.77
N ASN A 173 -4.72 -0.14 -14.43
CA ASN A 173 -5.89 -0.50 -15.22
C ASN A 173 -5.54 -1.48 -16.35
N GLN A 174 -4.45 -1.22 -17.07
CA GLN A 174 -3.97 -2.09 -18.14
C GLN A 174 -3.56 -3.47 -17.62
N ALA A 175 -3.10 -3.59 -16.37
CA ALA A 175 -2.75 -4.87 -15.77
C ALA A 175 -3.94 -5.83 -15.68
N MET A 176 -5.17 -5.28 -15.65
CA MET A 176 -6.41 -6.03 -15.58
C MET A 176 -6.97 -6.39 -16.97
N GLU A 177 -6.29 -6.00 -18.05
CA GLU A 177 -6.61 -6.49 -19.40
C GLU A 177 -6.26 -7.97 -19.54
N ALA A 178 -7.05 -8.70 -20.33
CA ALA A 178 -7.00 -10.17 -20.36
C ALA A 178 -5.60 -10.73 -20.72
N ASP A 179 -4.89 -10.11 -21.66
CA ASP A 179 -3.56 -10.55 -22.08
C ASP A 179 -2.48 -10.25 -21.02
N LYS A 180 -2.51 -9.05 -20.41
CA LYS A 180 -1.57 -8.61 -19.37
C LYS A 180 -1.76 -9.36 -18.05
N LEU A 181 -3.02 -9.60 -17.68
CA LEU A 181 -3.39 -10.41 -16.54
C LEU A 181 -2.94 -11.86 -16.73
N ALA A 182 -3.17 -12.44 -17.91
CA ALA A 182 -2.73 -13.79 -18.23
C ALA A 182 -1.21 -13.92 -18.21
N GLU A 183 -0.47 -12.93 -18.73
CA GLU A 183 0.99 -12.88 -18.66
C GLU A 183 1.50 -12.85 -17.21
N SER A 184 0.93 -11.97 -16.40
CA SER A 184 1.30 -11.83 -14.98
C SER A 184 1.00 -13.12 -14.19
N ARG A 185 -0.14 -13.76 -14.48
CA ARG A 185 -0.50 -15.09 -13.93
C ARG A 185 0.43 -16.19 -14.40
N GLY A 186 0.91 -16.14 -15.64
CA GLY A 186 1.94 -17.03 -16.16
C GLY A 186 3.26 -16.94 -15.41
N HIS A 187 3.53 -15.81 -14.75
CA HIS A 187 4.66 -15.62 -13.84
C HIS A 187 4.35 -15.94 -12.37
N GLY A 188 3.11 -16.37 -12.08
CA GLY A 188 2.66 -16.70 -10.73
C GLY A 188 2.11 -15.50 -9.94
N PHE A 189 1.90 -14.34 -10.55
CA PHE A 189 1.29 -13.19 -9.88
C PHE A 189 -0.24 -13.14 -10.10
N PHE A 190 -0.95 -12.32 -9.35
CA PHE A 190 -2.43 -12.22 -9.40
C PHE A 190 -3.13 -13.56 -9.18
N ARG A 191 -2.71 -14.28 -8.13
CA ARG A 191 -3.26 -15.57 -7.71
C ARG A 191 -4.74 -15.42 -7.33
N GLU A 192 -5.55 -16.41 -7.71
CA GLU A 192 -7.00 -16.40 -7.48
C GLU A 192 -7.40 -16.68 -6.01
N ASP A 193 -6.43 -17.10 -5.19
CA ASP A 193 -6.60 -17.41 -3.78
C ASP A 193 -5.76 -16.51 -2.85
N ALA A 194 -5.21 -15.41 -3.37
CA ALA A 194 -4.40 -14.45 -2.60
C ALA A 194 -5.13 -13.12 -2.36
N ALA A 195 -4.78 -12.48 -1.23
CA ALA A 195 -4.97 -11.04 -1.10
C ALA A 195 -4.11 -10.29 -2.11
N LEU A 196 -4.55 -9.09 -2.48
CA LEU A 196 -3.79 -8.19 -3.33
C LEU A 196 -3.52 -6.91 -2.56
N ALA A 197 -2.26 -6.52 -2.51
CA ALA A 197 -1.81 -5.22 -2.06
C ALA A 197 -1.24 -4.46 -3.25
N VAL A 198 -1.74 -3.26 -3.49
CA VAL A 198 -1.18 -2.33 -4.46
C VAL A 198 -0.54 -1.18 -3.69
N VAL A 199 0.73 -0.89 -3.98
CA VAL A 199 1.48 0.22 -3.38
C VAL A 199 1.96 1.13 -4.50
N PHE A 200 1.36 2.31 -4.61
CA PHE A 200 1.85 3.36 -5.51
C PHE A 200 3.10 4.02 -4.92
N VAL A 201 4.03 4.42 -5.77
CA VAL A 201 5.25 5.12 -5.37
C VAL A 201 5.50 6.23 -6.38
N ALA A 202 5.28 7.48 -5.98
CA ALA A 202 5.40 8.67 -6.83
C ALA A 202 5.67 9.92 -5.98
N ASP A 203 6.40 10.89 -6.52
CA ASP A 203 6.65 12.21 -5.93
C ASP A 203 5.77 13.30 -6.53
N GLU A 204 4.84 12.92 -7.41
CA GLU A 204 3.90 13.81 -8.08
C GLU A 204 2.53 13.17 -8.29
N ASN A 205 1.62 13.92 -8.91
CA ASN A 205 0.31 13.41 -9.25
C ASN A 205 0.36 12.38 -10.38
N ASP A 206 -0.59 11.45 -10.37
CA ASP A 206 -0.87 10.65 -11.55
C ASP A 206 -1.44 11.55 -12.65
N ILE A 207 -0.96 11.40 -13.89
CA ILE A 207 -1.49 12.16 -15.03
C ILE A 207 -3.00 11.93 -15.16
N CYS A 208 -3.53 10.75 -14.87
CA CYS A 208 -4.97 10.51 -14.92
C CYS A 208 -5.75 11.12 -13.74
N ALA A 209 -5.14 11.92 -12.88
CA ALA A 209 -5.81 12.59 -11.78
C ALA A 209 -7.00 13.45 -12.25
N ARG A 210 -8.02 13.52 -11.41
CA ARG A 210 -9.11 14.49 -11.53
C ARG A 210 -9.02 15.38 -10.29
N TYR A 211 -8.52 16.59 -10.49
CA TYR A 211 -8.20 17.48 -9.39
C TYR A 211 -9.46 17.98 -8.67
N PRO A 212 -9.43 18.10 -7.33
CA PRO A 212 -10.49 18.73 -6.58
C PRO A 212 -10.73 20.20 -6.99
N GLU A 213 -11.93 20.70 -6.73
CA GLU A 213 -12.26 22.10 -6.99
C GLU A 213 -11.28 23.04 -6.24
N GLY A 214 -10.76 24.04 -6.97
CA GLY A 214 -9.83 25.03 -6.41
C GLY A 214 -8.37 24.60 -6.39
N VAL A 215 -8.05 23.35 -6.75
CA VAL A 215 -6.67 22.91 -6.95
C VAL A 215 -6.20 23.32 -8.35
N VAL A 216 -5.04 23.97 -8.42
CA VAL A 216 -4.39 24.35 -9.68
C VAL A 216 -3.24 23.38 -9.92
N GLN A 217 -3.23 22.77 -11.11
CA GLN A 217 -2.15 21.88 -11.54
C GLN A 217 -0.84 22.66 -11.62
N VAL A 218 0.28 22.02 -11.27
CA VAL A 218 1.58 22.63 -11.52
C VAL A 218 1.77 22.75 -13.03
N PRO A 219 2.44 23.82 -13.49
CA PRO A 219 2.66 23.99 -14.92
C PRO A 219 3.55 22.88 -15.48
N ASP A 220 3.03 22.11 -16.45
CA ASP A 220 3.80 21.18 -17.29
C ASP A 220 4.72 21.97 -18.24
N PRO A 221 6.03 22.06 -17.96
CA PRO A 221 6.95 22.85 -18.77
C PRO A 221 7.33 22.15 -20.08
N ASN A 222 7.14 20.82 -20.15
CA ASN A 222 7.54 19.97 -21.26
C ASN A 222 6.37 19.75 -22.25
N GLY A 223 5.13 19.99 -21.82
CA GLY A 223 3.90 19.93 -22.60
C GLY A 223 3.46 18.51 -22.98
N LYS A 224 3.85 17.48 -22.23
CA LYS A 224 3.55 16.07 -22.50
C LYS A 224 2.38 15.53 -21.68
N GLU A 225 2.08 16.08 -20.53
CA GLU A 225 1.06 15.55 -19.63
C GLU A 225 -0.34 15.70 -20.25
N ASP A 226 -0.68 16.88 -20.76
CA ASP A 226 -1.96 17.14 -21.43
C ASP A 226 -2.20 16.17 -22.63
N PRO A 227 -1.26 16.00 -23.57
CA PRO A 227 -1.38 14.98 -24.61
C PRO A 227 -1.52 13.56 -24.08
N ALA A 228 -0.76 13.18 -23.04
CA ALA A 228 -0.84 11.87 -22.43
C ALA A 228 -2.21 11.64 -21.77
N PHE A 229 -2.70 12.60 -21.00
CA PHE A 229 -4.03 12.58 -20.41
C PHE A 229 -5.10 12.33 -21.46
N ASN A 230 -5.09 13.12 -22.54
CA ASN A 230 -6.07 13.02 -23.61
C ASN A 230 -5.98 11.69 -24.36
N THR A 231 -4.83 11.04 -24.39
CA THR A 231 -4.63 9.77 -25.10
C THR A 231 -5.00 8.56 -24.24
N TYR A 232 -4.65 8.57 -22.96
CA TYR A 232 -4.68 7.37 -22.11
C TYR A 232 -5.71 7.43 -20.98
N CYS A 233 -6.07 8.62 -20.51
CA CYS A 233 -6.78 8.81 -19.24
C CYS A 233 -8.28 9.14 -19.37
N GLN A 234 -8.84 9.20 -20.59
CA GLN A 234 -10.21 9.71 -20.82
C GLN A 234 -11.25 9.03 -19.92
N ASP A 235 -11.35 7.70 -20.01
CA ASP A 235 -12.27 6.88 -19.21
C ASP A 235 -11.59 6.22 -18.00
N VAL A 236 -10.31 6.52 -17.78
CA VAL A 236 -9.52 5.93 -16.70
C VAL A 236 -9.43 6.93 -15.56
N THR A 237 -10.15 6.61 -14.49
CA THR A 237 -10.15 7.36 -13.23
C THR A 237 -9.78 6.46 -12.05
N SER A 238 -9.30 7.05 -10.96
CA SER A 238 -9.00 6.33 -9.71
C SER A 238 -10.16 5.47 -9.23
N GLU A 239 -11.38 6.00 -9.31
CA GLU A 239 -12.61 5.27 -8.96
C GLU A 239 -12.85 4.09 -9.91
N SER A 240 -12.80 4.31 -11.22
CA SER A 240 -13.04 3.23 -12.21
C SER A 240 -12.06 2.06 -12.06
N VAL A 241 -10.79 2.36 -11.79
CA VAL A 241 -9.74 1.36 -11.63
C VAL A 241 -9.88 0.65 -10.28
N TYR A 242 -10.26 1.38 -9.21
CA TYR A 242 -10.58 0.77 -7.93
C TYR A 242 -11.76 -0.21 -8.05
N THR A 243 -12.86 0.19 -8.70
CA THR A 243 -14.01 -0.69 -8.95
C THR A 243 -13.60 -1.93 -9.73
N ARG A 244 -12.73 -1.78 -10.73
CA ARG A 244 -12.18 -2.90 -11.51
C ARG A 244 -11.36 -3.85 -10.64
N LEU A 245 -10.46 -3.34 -9.80
CA LEU A 245 -9.67 -4.14 -8.85
C LEU A 245 -10.55 -4.83 -7.81
N ARG A 246 -11.58 -4.15 -7.29
CA ARG A 246 -12.52 -4.73 -6.34
C ARG A 246 -13.31 -5.87 -6.98
N THR A 247 -13.77 -5.68 -8.21
CA THR A 247 -14.43 -6.74 -9.00
C THR A 247 -13.50 -7.92 -9.23
N PHE A 248 -12.24 -7.65 -9.60
CA PHE A 248 -11.22 -8.68 -9.77
C PHE A 248 -10.96 -9.47 -8.48
N GLN A 249 -10.86 -8.78 -7.34
CA GLN A 249 -10.63 -9.41 -6.04
C GLN A 249 -11.86 -10.08 -5.43
N ALA A 250 -13.07 -9.72 -5.86
CA ALA A 250 -14.32 -10.19 -5.27
C ALA A 250 -14.27 -10.06 -3.73
N ASP A 251 -14.50 -11.14 -3.00
CA ASP A 251 -14.49 -11.14 -1.53
C ASP A 251 -13.08 -11.27 -0.91
N ARG A 252 -12.03 -11.39 -1.75
CA ARG A 252 -10.65 -11.44 -1.26
C ARG A 252 -10.21 -10.06 -0.76
N PRO A 253 -9.25 -10.00 0.17
CA PRO A 253 -8.72 -8.73 0.64
C PRO A 253 -8.04 -7.97 -0.49
N LEU A 254 -8.30 -6.67 -0.53
CA LEU A 254 -7.65 -5.70 -1.39
C LEU A 254 -7.17 -4.56 -0.50
N LEU A 255 -5.87 -4.29 -0.52
CA LEU A 255 -5.30 -3.07 0.02
C LEU A 255 -4.79 -2.24 -1.14
N VAL A 256 -5.11 -0.95 -1.14
CA VAL A 256 -4.42 0.03 -1.98
C VAL A 256 -3.74 1.03 -1.05
N SER A 257 -2.48 1.34 -1.29
CA SER A 257 -1.67 2.25 -0.47
C SER A 257 -0.73 3.03 -1.35
N GLY A 258 -0.07 4.03 -0.79
CA GLY A 258 0.88 4.85 -1.55
C GLY A 258 2.01 5.39 -0.69
N ILE A 259 3.17 5.55 -1.29
CA ILE A 259 4.27 6.36 -0.82
C ILE A 259 4.28 7.60 -1.71
N VAL A 260 3.59 8.64 -1.27
CA VAL A 260 3.28 9.84 -2.06
C VAL A 260 3.26 11.06 -1.15
N TYR A 261 3.40 12.26 -1.72
CA TYR A 261 3.04 13.46 -0.96
C TYR A 261 1.51 13.56 -0.82
N HIS A 262 1.04 13.93 0.36
CA HIS A 262 -0.37 14.14 0.69
C HIS A 262 -0.58 15.52 1.33
N GLU A 263 -1.80 15.92 1.63
CA GLU A 263 -2.13 17.32 2.01
C GLU A 263 -1.42 17.82 3.28
N GLY A 264 -0.89 16.91 4.10
CA GLY A 264 -0.12 17.22 5.30
C GLY A 264 1.40 17.22 5.08
N SER A 265 1.86 16.82 3.90
CA SER A 265 3.27 16.69 3.55
C SER A 265 3.96 18.05 3.45
N VAL A 266 5.23 18.08 3.85
CA VAL A 266 6.12 19.17 3.47
C VAL A 266 6.70 18.81 2.10
N VAL A 267 6.09 19.33 1.04
CA VAL A 267 6.55 19.11 -0.34
C VAL A 267 7.82 19.94 -0.59
N PRO A 268 8.95 19.32 -1.01
CA PRO A 268 10.17 20.04 -1.32
C PRO A 268 9.95 21.15 -2.36
N ARG A 269 10.64 22.29 -2.20
CA ARG A 269 10.56 23.37 -3.18
C ARG A 269 11.51 23.09 -4.34
N GLY A 270 10.96 23.03 -5.56
CA GLY A 270 11.70 22.81 -6.81
C GLY A 270 11.54 21.38 -7.33
N GLY A 271 11.69 21.21 -8.65
CA GLY A 271 11.24 20.00 -9.35
C GLY A 271 9.72 19.95 -9.55
N GLU A 272 9.25 18.88 -10.17
CA GLU A 272 7.84 18.49 -10.28
C GLU A 272 7.48 17.65 -9.05
N ASN A 273 7.54 18.28 -7.86
CA ASN A 273 7.15 17.62 -6.61
C ASN A 273 5.75 18.08 -6.25
N GLU A 274 4.81 17.14 -6.16
CA GLU A 274 3.39 17.45 -6.05
C GLU A 274 2.64 16.48 -5.15
N ILE A 275 1.52 16.97 -4.63
CA ILE A 275 0.55 16.10 -3.96
C ILE A 275 0.13 15.01 -4.96
N GLY A 276 0.17 13.75 -4.52
CA GLY A 276 -0.11 12.57 -5.32
C GLY A 276 -1.58 12.38 -5.69
N TYR A 277 -2.22 13.40 -6.25
CA TYR A 277 -3.57 13.30 -6.80
C TYR A 277 -3.66 12.17 -7.84
N GLY A 278 -4.84 11.59 -8.01
CA GLY A 278 -5.05 10.32 -8.68
C GLY A 278 -4.78 9.13 -7.75
N TYR A 279 -3.60 9.06 -7.13
CA TYR A 279 -3.27 7.99 -6.18
C TYR A 279 -4.06 8.12 -4.88
N LEU A 280 -4.12 9.32 -4.30
CA LEU A 280 -4.79 9.58 -3.02
C LEU A 280 -6.28 9.26 -3.07
N GLU A 281 -6.96 9.55 -4.17
CA GLU A 281 -8.37 9.23 -4.38
C GLU A 281 -8.60 7.71 -4.37
N MET A 282 -7.72 6.94 -5.04
CA MET A 282 -7.81 5.48 -5.03
C MET A 282 -7.52 4.91 -3.64
N ILE A 283 -6.49 5.43 -2.96
CA ILE A 283 -6.12 5.03 -1.60
C ILE A 283 -7.31 5.27 -0.66
N ARG A 284 -7.94 6.45 -0.70
CA ARG A 284 -9.13 6.76 0.11
C ARG A 284 -10.30 5.85 -0.22
N ALA A 285 -10.60 5.62 -1.50
CA ALA A 285 -11.68 4.73 -1.92
C ALA A 285 -11.49 3.29 -1.42
N ALA A 286 -10.24 2.85 -1.27
CA ALA A 286 -9.87 1.55 -0.73
C ALA A 286 -9.72 1.52 0.80
N ASN A 287 -9.96 2.63 1.51
CA ASN A 287 -9.63 2.80 2.95
C ASN A 287 -8.18 2.43 3.26
N GLY A 288 -7.29 2.82 2.35
CA GLY A 288 -5.87 2.54 2.35
C GLY A 288 -5.03 3.51 3.18
N VAL A 289 -3.70 3.36 3.09
CA VAL A 289 -2.74 4.22 3.77
C VAL A 289 -1.89 4.99 2.76
N ALA A 290 -1.80 6.30 2.96
CA ALA A 290 -0.83 7.16 2.28
C ALA A 290 0.32 7.46 3.25
N ILE A 291 1.54 7.10 2.86
CA ILE A 291 2.78 7.34 3.61
C ILE A 291 3.42 8.59 3.04
N ASP A 292 3.70 9.56 3.91
CA ASP A 292 4.39 10.79 3.54
C ASP A 292 5.80 10.51 3.01
N LEU A 293 6.06 10.88 1.77
CA LEU A 293 7.35 10.73 1.13
C LEU A 293 8.45 11.60 1.78
N SER A 294 8.12 12.77 2.35
CA SER A 294 9.12 13.64 3.01
C SER A 294 9.25 13.44 4.52
N GLY A 295 8.36 12.69 5.15
CA GLY A 295 8.24 12.61 6.60
C GLY A 295 9.39 11.88 7.33
N GLY A 296 10.35 11.30 6.61
CA GLY A 296 11.46 10.51 7.20
C GLY A 296 11.02 9.22 7.91
N ARG A 297 9.72 8.88 7.86
CA ARG A 297 9.09 7.72 8.52
C ARG A 297 8.67 6.64 7.51
N LEU A 298 9.33 6.59 6.36
CA LEU A 298 9.06 5.62 5.30
C LEU A 298 9.11 4.17 5.82
N HIS A 299 10.06 3.86 6.71
CA HIS A 299 10.18 2.54 7.33
C HIS A 299 8.93 2.16 8.13
N GLU A 300 8.39 3.08 8.95
CA GLU A 300 7.21 2.83 9.78
C GLU A 300 5.93 2.72 8.93
N GLY A 301 5.80 3.57 7.91
CA GLY A 301 4.67 3.50 6.98
C GLY A 301 4.68 2.18 6.19
N LEU A 302 5.84 1.78 5.67
CA LEU A 302 6.00 0.52 4.98
C LEU A 302 5.68 -0.67 5.89
N ALA A 303 6.15 -0.61 7.14
CA ALA A 303 5.81 -1.59 8.16
C ALA A 303 4.28 -1.70 8.38
N GLN A 304 3.59 -0.56 8.44
CA GLN A 304 2.14 -0.51 8.54
C GLN A 304 1.44 -1.16 7.35
N ILE A 305 1.90 -0.92 6.11
CA ILE A 305 1.37 -1.60 4.91
C ILE A 305 1.54 -3.11 5.07
N GLY A 306 2.75 -3.59 5.41
CA GLY A 306 3.00 -5.02 5.61
C GLY A 306 2.02 -5.67 6.59
N SER A 307 1.74 -5.00 7.71
CA SER A 307 0.75 -5.45 8.71
C SER A 307 -0.68 -5.48 8.16
N LEU A 308 -1.12 -4.45 7.43
CA LEU A 308 -2.48 -4.33 6.93
C LEU A 308 -2.82 -5.37 5.85
N VAL A 309 -1.88 -5.69 4.96
CA VAL A 309 -2.10 -6.62 3.85
C VAL A 309 -2.49 -8.03 4.32
N THR A 310 -2.05 -8.41 5.52
CA THR A 310 -2.24 -9.75 6.07
C THR A 310 -3.60 -9.93 6.75
N LYS A 311 -4.32 -8.82 7.00
CA LYS A 311 -5.57 -8.80 7.74
C LYS A 311 -6.75 -8.60 6.81
N LYS A 312 -7.61 -9.60 6.67
CA LYS A 312 -8.98 -9.36 6.20
C LYS A 312 -9.82 -8.95 7.39
N LEU A 313 -10.05 -7.65 7.53
CA LEU A 313 -11.09 -7.15 8.42
C LEU A 313 -12.42 -7.20 7.67
N SER A 314 -13.18 -8.27 7.87
CA SER A 314 -14.59 -8.31 7.48
C SER A 314 -15.40 -7.51 8.50
N LEU A 315 -15.25 -6.18 8.43
CA LEU A 315 -16.01 -5.29 9.30
C LEU A 315 -17.48 -5.34 8.91
N LYS A 316 -18.34 -5.63 9.87
CA LYS A 316 -19.75 -5.27 9.80
C LYS A 316 -19.81 -3.75 9.95
N THR A 317 -20.26 -3.07 8.91
CA THR A 317 -20.49 -1.61 8.91
C THR A 317 -21.98 -1.28 8.99
N GLU A 318 -22.83 -2.28 8.82
CA GLU A 318 -24.28 -2.16 8.89
C GLU A 318 -24.79 -3.00 10.05
N PHE A 319 -25.64 -2.37 10.87
CA PHE A 319 -26.18 -2.97 12.08
C PHE A 319 -27.67 -2.66 12.16
N VAL A 320 -28.49 -3.71 12.21
CA VAL A 320 -29.93 -3.57 12.41
C VAL A 320 -30.18 -3.25 13.88
N LEU A 321 -30.82 -2.12 14.16
CA LEU A 321 -31.20 -1.71 15.50
C LEU A 321 -32.51 -2.40 15.92
N ASP A 322 -32.43 -3.36 16.84
CA ASP A 322 -33.61 -3.95 17.51
C ASP A 322 -34.28 -2.98 18.51
N ASN A 323 -35.47 -2.46 18.20
CA ASN A 323 -36.18 -1.55 19.11
C ASN A 323 -37.52 -2.07 19.67
N GLN A 324 -37.79 -3.37 19.58
CA GLN A 324 -39.07 -3.98 20.03
C GLN A 324 -40.34 -3.25 19.53
N GLY A 325 -40.32 -2.61 18.36
CA GLY A 325 -41.49 -2.01 17.71
C GLY A 325 -41.76 -0.54 18.06
N GLY A 326 -40.80 0.16 18.67
CA GLY A 326 -40.83 1.62 18.77
C GLY A 326 -40.49 2.32 17.45
N GLU A 327 -40.52 3.64 17.41
CA GLU A 327 -39.89 4.44 16.35
C GLU A 327 -38.58 5.00 16.92
N ILE A 328 -37.47 4.91 16.17
CA ILE A 328 -36.19 5.52 16.57
C ILE A 328 -36.10 6.90 15.92
N ASP A 329 -35.91 7.93 16.74
CA ASP A 329 -35.54 9.25 16.26
C ASP A 329 -34.07 9.23 15.82
N GLY A 330 -33.84 9.26 14.52
CA GLY A 330 -32.49 9.20 13.91
C GLY A 330 -31.56 10.32 14.37
N GLU A 331 -32.08 11.49 14.76
CA GLU A 331 -31.28 12.61 15.27
C GLU A 331 -30.70 12.32 16.67
N THR A 332 -31.22 11.30 17.34
CA THR A 332 -30.79 10.91 18.70
C THR A 332 -29.85 9.70 18.72
N VAL A 333 -29.58 9.09 17.57
CA VAL A 333 -28.67 7.94 17.47
C VAL A 333 -27.23 8.43 17.65
N GLY A 334 -26.45 7.65 18.41
CA GLY A 334 -25.01 7.84 18.53
C GLY A 334 -24.31 6.51 18.31
N VAL A 335 -23.20 6.54 17.57
CA VAL A 335 -22.36 5.36 17.33
C VAL A 335 -20.99 5.61 17.92
N GLU A 336 -20.51 4.60 18.66
CA GLU A 336 -19.16 4.59 19.20
C GLU A 336 -18.45 3.30 18.81
N VAL A 337 -17.16 3.41 18.48
CA VAL A 337 -16.24 2.29 18.27
C VAL A 337 -15.18 2.37 19.34
N ASP A 338 -15.10 1.33 20.19
CA ASP A 338 -14.17 1.24 21.32
C ASP A 338 -14.16 2.48 22.23
N GLY A 339 -15.33 3.12 22.40
CA GLY A 339 -15.54 4.29 23.25
C GLY A 339 -15.27 5.65 22.57
N ALA A 340 -14.86 5.66 21.31
CA ALA A 340 -14.73 6.87 20.50
C ALA A 340 -15.99 7.08 19.64
N VAL A 341 -16.54 8.29 19.65
CA VAL A 341 -17.67 8.67 18.78
C VAL A 341 -17.21 8.64 17.32
N VAL A 342 -18.02 8.06 16.45
CA VAL A 342 -17.77 7.99 15.01
C VAL A 342 -18.95 8.51 14.20
N ASP A 343 -18.67 9.00 13.00
CA ASP A 343 -19.71 9.36 12.04
C ASP A 343 -20.48 8.11 11.59
N PHE A 344 -21.78 8.26 11.33
CA PHE A 344 -22.65 7.18 10.88
C PHE A 344 -23.76 7.69 9.98
N ASN A 345 -24.41 6.76 9.26
CA ASN A 345 -25.64 7.02 8.52
C ASN A 345 -26.76 6.15 9.12
N TYR A 346 -27.89 6.76 9.44
CA TYR A 346 -29.08 6.05 9.93
C TYR A 346 -30.15 6.03 8.85
N VAL A 347 -30.67 4.84 8.56
CA VAL A 347 -31.73 4.61 7.59
C VAL A 347 -32.91 3.99 8.33
N SER A 348 -34.06 4.67 8.31
CA SER A 348 -35.26 4.29 9.08
C SER A 348 -36.06 3.14 8.47
N GLU A 349 -35.82 2.81 7.20
CA GLU A 349 -36.49 1.72 6.47
C GLU A 349 -35.41 0.86 5.80
N VAL A 350 -35.47 -0.46 6.05
CA VAL A 350 -34.82 -1.40 5.15
C VAL A 350 -35.77 -1.53 3.96
N GLU A 351 -35.50 -0.84 2.84
CA GLU A 351 -36.13 -1.23 1.58
C GLU A 351 -35.66 -2.66 1.29
N GLU A 352 -36.57 -3.64 1.43
CA GLU A 352 -36.31 -5.06 1.10
C GLU A 352 -36.03 -5.30 -0.39
#